data_AF-A0A3D2M3D9-F1
#
_entry.id   AF-A0A3D2M3D9-F1
#
_cell.length_a   1.000
_cell.length_b   1.000
_cell.length_c   1.000
_cell.angle_alpha   90.00
_cell.angle_beta   90.00
_cell.angle_gamma   90.00
#
_symmetry.space_group_name_H-M   'P 1'
#
loop_
_entity.id
_entity.type
_entity.pdbx_description
1 polymer ?
#
loop_
_entity_poly.entity_id
_entity_poly.type
_entity_poly.pdbx_seq_one_letter_code
_entity_poly.pdbx_strand_id
1 'polypeptide(L)'
;MPASVRHASLIILALAAPLSQAETLRCGSQLVSTGDRAFEVERKCGTPLQRGLIGYTLGPNARQELVREEWLYGPNNGMFNILTFEGNRLIRIESRRAR
;
A
#
# COMPACT_ATOMS: atom_id res chain seq x y z
N MET A 1 -26.51 28.74 -52.19
CA MET A 1 -25.15 28.53 -51.63
C MET A 1 -24.89 29.70 -50.70
N PRO A 2 -24.76 29.51 -49.36
CA PRO A 2 -23.61 28.86 -48.70
C PRO A 2 -24.05 27.77 -47.69
N ALA A 3 -23.37 26.61 -47.69
CA ALA A 3 -22.18 26.24 -46.92
C ALA A 3 -22.55 25.54 -45.61
N SER A 4 -22.61 24.21 -45.70
CA SER A 4 -22.85 23.27 -44.61
C SER A 4 -21.87 23.49 -43.45
N VAL A 5 -22.42 23.60 -42.24
CA VAL A 5 -21.69 23.63 -40.98
C VAL A 5 -21.00 22.27 -40.79
N ARG A 6 -19.72 22.21 -41.14
CA ARG A 6 -18.88 21.04 -40.90
C ARG A 6 -18.67 20.94 -39.39
N HIS A 7 -19.26 19.89 -38.80
CA HIS A 7 -19.13 19.56 -37.40
C HIS A 7 -17.64 19.32 -37.11
N ALA A 8 -17.00 20.30 -36.47
CA ALA A 8 -15.64 20.15 -35.97
C ALA A 8 -15.71 19.24 -34.73
N SER A 9 -15.59 17.93 -34.94
CA SER A 9 -15.45 16.96 -33.86
C SER A 9 -14.18 17.24 -33.07
N LEU A 10 -14.33 17.90 -31.92
CA LEU A 10 -13.29 18.04 -30.90
C LEU A 10 -13.05 16.66 -30.27
N ILE A 11 -12.00 15.97 -30.71
CA ILE A 11 -11.52 14.75 -30.09
C ILE A 11 -10.85 15.13 -28.76
N ILE A 12 -11.53 14.86 -27.65
CA ILE A 12 -10.97 14.97 -26.30
C ILE A 12 -10.02 13.79 -26.09
N LEU A 13 -8.72 14.06 -26.11
CA LEU A 13 -7.69 13.08 -25.79
C LEU A 13 -7.64 12.90 -24.26
N ALA A 14 -8.39 11.92 -23.74
CA ALA A 14 -8.34 11.57 -22.32
C ALA A 14 -6.98 10.92 -21.99
N LEU A 15 -6.10 11.67 -21.32
CA LEU A 15 -4.87 11.11 -20.74
C LEU A 15 -5.25 10.13 -19.63
N ALA A 16 -5.12 8.82 -19.91
CA ALA A 16 -5.19 7.79 -18.88
C ALA A 16 -3.91 7.86 -18.02
N ALA A 17 -3.95 8.64 -16.94
CA ALA A 17 -2.89 8.60 -15.93
C ALA A 17 -2.96 7.26 -15.17
N PRO A 18 -1.83 6.62 -14.87
CA PRO A 18 -1.83 5.42 -14.05
C PRO A 18 -2.28 5.79 -12.63
N LEU A 19 -3.37 5.17 -12.17
CA LEU A 19 -3.82 5.27 -10.78
C LEU A 19 -2.93 4.37 -9.92
N SER A 20 -1.91 4.97 -9.28
CA SER A 20 -1.18 4.28 -8.22
C SER A 20 -2.09 4.21 -6.98
N GLN A 21 -2.54 3.00 -6.64
CA GLN A 21 -3.36 2.79 -5.44
C GLN A 21 -2.45 2.54 -4.24
N ALA A 22 -2.41 3.49 -3.32
CA ALA A 22 -1.78 3.30 -2.02
C ALA A 22 -2.81 2.68 -1.05
N GLU A 23 -2.47 1.54 -0.44
CA GLU A 23 -3.29 0.96 0.62
C GLU A 23 -3.12 1.79 1.89
N THR A 24 -4.20 1.99 2.64
CA THR A 24 -4.20 2.80 3.87
C THR A 24 -4.81 2.05 5.04
N LEU A 25 -4.24 2.19 6.23
CA LEU A 25 -4.80 1.70 7.48
C LEU A 25 -4.96 2.85 8.48
N ARG A 26 -6.09 2.85 9.19
CA ARG A 26 -6.36 3.79 10.28
C ARG A 26 -5.93 3.20 11.61
N CYS A 27 -5.08 3.94 12.31
CA CYS A 27 -4.61 3.66 13.66
C CYS A 27 -5.07 4.79 14.58
N GLY A 28 -6.24 4.63 15.20
CA GLY A 28 -6.91 5.70 15.94
C GLY A 28 -7.26 6.88 15.04
N SER A 29 -6.73 8.07 15.34
CA SER A 29 -6.90 9.27 14.52
C SER A 29 -5.88 9.39 13.39
N GLN A 30 -4.84 8.56 13.38
CA GLN A 30 -3.74 8.62 12.42
C GLN A 30 -3.94 7.62 11.27
N LEU A 31 -3.30 7.90 10.14
CA LEU A 31 -3.29 7.04 8.95
C LEU A 31 -1.86 6.61 8.64
N VAL A 32 -1.71 5.34 8.30
CA VAL A 32 -0.50 4.78 7.66
C VAL A 32 -0.86 4.33 6.26
N SER A 33 0.11 4.42 5.36
CA SER A 33 -0.08 4.02 3.96
C SER A 33 1.12 3.23 3.46
N THR A 34 0.95 2.46 2.39
CA THR A 34 2.10 1.88 1.69
C THR A 34 3.12 2.97 1.32
N GLY A 35 4.40 2.68 1.53
CA GLY A 35 5.50 3.63 1.43
C GLY A 35 6.00 4.19 2.77
N ASP A 36 5.15 4.22 3.81
CA ASP A 36 5.53 4.67 5.15
C ASP A 36 6.68 3.80 5.72
N ARG A 37 7.53 4.41 6.54
CA ARG A 37 8.62 3.69 7.18
C ARG A 37 8.15 2.92 8.41
N ALA A 38 8.80 1.80 8.72
CA ALA A 38 8.46 0.95 9.88
C ALA A 38 8.35 1.75 11.20
N PHE A 39 9.28 2.69 11.45
CA PHE A 39 9.23 3.53 12.66
C PHE A 39 8.03 4.50 12.66
N GLU A 40 7.58 4.96 11.49
CA GLU A 40 6.42 5.84 11.38
C GLU A 40 5.14 5.08 11.66
N VAL A 41 5.07 3.84 11.15
CA VAL A 41 3.97 2.92 11.44
C VAL A 41 3.90 2.62 12.92
N GLU A 42 5.01 2.22 13.56
CA GLU A 42 5.03 1.95 15.01
C GLU A 42 4.65 3.18 15.83
N ARG A 43 5.16 4.36 15.46
CA ARG A 43 4.79 5.61 16.15
C ARG A 43 3.29 5.93 16.03
N LYS A 44 2.69 5.64 14.88
CA LYS A 44 1.27 5.94 14.60
C LYS A 44 0.31 4.88 15.13
N CYS A 45 0.72 3.61 15.12
CA CYS A 45 -0.11 2.45 15.44
C CYS A 45 0.20 1.80 16.78
N GLY A 46 1.28 2.22 17.43
CA GLY A 46 1.85 1.55 18.60
C GLY A 46 2.66 0.31 18.23
N THR A 47 3.11 -0.41 19.25
CA THR A 47 3.83 -1.68 19.05
C THR A 47 2.87 -2.75 18.52
N PRO A 48 3.23 -3.50 17.46
CA PRO A 48 2.42 -4.59 16.96
C PRO A 48 2.33 -5.74 17.97
N LEU A 49 1.29 -6.56 17.85
CA LEU A 49 1.13 -7.78 18.65
C LEU A 49 2.26 -8.78 18.35
N GLN A 50 2.66 -8.89 17.09
CA GLN A 50 3.75 -9.78 16.66
C GLN A 50 4.53 -9.15 15.51
N ARG A 51 5.85 -9.39 15.49
CA ARG A 51 6.72 -9.18 14.33
C ARG A 51 7.38 -10.49 13.95
N GLY A 52 7.44 -10.79 12.66
CA GLY A 52 8.08 -12.00 12.16
C GLY A 52 8.90 -11.71 10.91
N LEU A 53 10.15 -12.19 10.90
CA LEU A 53 10.93 -12.32 9.67
C LEU A 53 10.28 -13.38 8.78
N ILE A 54 9.83 -12.98 7.59
CA ILE A 54 9.19 -13.90 6.63
C ILE A 54 10.08 -14.20 5.42
N GLY A 55 11.23 -13.54 5.30
CA GLY A 55 12.23 -13.85 4.29
C GLY A 55 13.03 -12.64 3.87
N TYR A 56 13.47 -12.65 2.61
CA TYR A 56 14.26 -11.58 2.02
C TYR A 56 13.82 -11.35 0.57
N THR A 57 13.95 -10.12 0.09
CA THR A 57 13.88 -9.85 -1.36
C THR A 57 15.10 -10.46 -2.06
N LEU A 58 14.93 -10.81 -3.33
CA LEU A 58 15.99 -11.35 -4.17
C LEU A 58 16.44 -10.29 -5.18
N GLY A 59 17.72 -9.98 -5.14
CA GLY A 59 18.40 -9.18 -6.15
C GLY A 59 18.84 -10.01 -7.37
N PRO A 60 19.61 -9.40 -8.28
CA PRO A 60 20.24 -10.12 -9.37
C PRO A 60 21.04 -11.34 -8.87
N ASN A 61 20.96 -12.46 -9.59
CA ASN A 61 21.59 -13.73 -9.21
C ASN A 61 21.08 -14.35 -7.90
N ALA A 62 19.81 -14.12 -7.54
CA ALA A 62 19.15 -14.70 -6.35
C ALA A 62 19.84 -14.38 -5.02
N ARG A 63 20.58 -13.26 -4.97
CA ARG A 63 21.19 -12.77 -3.73
C ARG A 63 20.10 -12.16 -2.84
N GLN A 64 20.09 -12.51 -1.55
CA GLN A 64 19.22 -11.85 -0.58
C GLN A 64 19.65 -10.39 -0.41
N GLU A 65 18.72 -9.44 -0.53
CA GLU A 65 19.00 -8.00 -0.43
C GLU A 65 18.33 -7.37 0.78
N LEU A 66 17.00 -7.31 0.80
CA LEU A 66 16.25 -6.63 1.85
C LEU A 66 15.50 -7.63 2.71
N VAL A 67 15.50 -7.42 4.02
CA VAL A 67 14.69 -8.17 4.96
C VAL A 67 13.22 -7.99 4.62
N ARG A 68 12.42 -9.06 4.64
CA ARG A 68 10.96 -8.98 4.55
C ARG A 68 10.35 -9.42 5.87
N GLU A 69 9.54 -8.56 6.46
CA GLU A 69 8.89 -8.82 7.75
C GLU A 69 7.37 -8.70 7.64
N GLU A 70 6.66 -9.39 8.53
CA GLU A 70 5.24 -9.19 8.76
C GLU A 70 4.98 -8.75 10.19
N TRP A 71 4.17 -7.71 10.33
CA TRP A 71 3.73 -7.16 11.59
C TRP A 71 2.23 -7.35 11.74
N LEU A 72 1.80 -7.90 12.88
CA LEU A 72 0.40 -8.18 13.16
C LEU A 72 -0.16 -7.17 14.16
N TYR A 73 -1.28 -6.54 13.81
CA TYR A 73 -2.06 -5.68 14.69
C TYR A 73 -3.47 -6.23 14.89
N GLY A 74 -4.06 -5.96 16.06
CA GLY A 74 -5.40 -6.38 16.42
C GLY A 74 -5.45 -7.69 17.22
N PRO A 75 -6.63 -8.35 17.29
CA PRO A 75 -7.82 -8.02 16.54
C PRO A 75 -8.49 -6.75 17.10
N ASN A 76 -8.90 -5.83 16.23
CA ASN A 76 -9.75 -4.70 16.60
C ASN A 76 -11.11 -4.88 15.91
N ASN A 77 -12.20 -4.92 16.67
CA ASN A 77 -13.54 -5.24 16.17
C ASN A 77 -13.58 -6.53 15.33
N GLY A 78 -12.83 -7.55 15.78
CA GLY A 78 -12.74 -8.86 15.10
C GLY A 78 -11.90 -8.86 13.82
N MET A 79 -11.09 -7.82 13.57
CA MET A 79 -10.22 -7.74 12.39
C MET A 79 -8.74 -7.64 12.79
N PHE A 80 -7.91 -8.52 12.24
CA PHE A 80 -6.47 -8.41 12.22
C PHE A 80 -6.01 -7.57 11.03
N ASN A 81 -4.94 -6.82 11.22
CA ASN A 81 -4.22 -6.15 10.14
C ASN A 81 -2.79 -6.70 10.09
N ILE A 82 -2.40 -7.22 8.93
CA ILE A 82 -1.09 -7.80 8.64
C ILE A 82 -0.37 -6.81 7.72
N LEU A 83 0.71 -6.23 8.21
CA LEU A 83 1.51 -5.27 7.46
C LEU A 83 2.80 -5.94 7.04
N THR A 84 3.08 -5.97 5.73
CA THR A 84 4.34 -6.49 5.20
C THR A 84 5.31 -5.36 4.95
N PHE A 85 6.53 -5.52 5.43
CA PHE A 85 7.63 -4.60 5.22
C PHE A 85 8.69 -5.23 4.35
N GLU A 86 9.31 -4.41 3.48
CA GLU A 86 10.56 -4.74 2.80
C GLU A 86 11.62 -3.71 3.17
N GLY A 87 12.73 -4.18 3.72
CA GLY A 87 13.72 -3.36 4.38
C GLY A 87 13.06 -2.55 5.50
N ASN A 88 12.84 -1.26 5.25
CA ASN A 88 12.19 -0.36 6.20
C ASN A 88 10.87 0.22 5.71
N ARG A 89 10.32 -0.23 4.58
CA ARG A 89 9.12 0.35 3.96
C ARG A 89 7.93 -0.60 4.01
N LEU A 90 6.78 -0.07 4.37
CA LEU A 90 5.49 -0.76 4.29
C LEU A 90 5.12 -0.95 2.82
N ILE A 91 5.01 -2.20 2.37
CA ILE A 91 4.70 -2.52 0.97
C ILE A 91 3.29 -3.07 0.78
N ARG A 92 2.66 -3.58 1.84
CA ARG A 92 1.33 -4.20 1.79
C ARG A 92 0.60 -4.13 3.11
N ILE A 93 -0.70 -3.90 3.05
CA ILE A 93 -1.62 -3.88 4.20
C ILE A 93 -2.75 -4.86 3.91
N GLU A 94 -2.86 -5.90 4.72
CA GLU A 94 -3.90 -6.92 4.57
C GLU A 94 -4.80 -6.97 5.81
N SER A 95 -6.11 -6.97 5.63
CA SER A 95 -7.08 -7.11 6.73
C SER A 95 -7.73 -8.50 6.71
N ARG A 96 -7.67 -9.23 7.83
CA ARG A 96 -8.30 -10.55 7.99
C ARG A 96 -9.25 -10.60 9.18
N ARG A 97 -10.43 -11.17 8.99
CA ARG A 97 -11.38 -11.39 10.09
C ARG A 97 -10.86 -12.51 11.00
N ALA A 98 -10.90 -12.30 12.32
CA ALA A 98 -10.69 -13.33 13.32
C ALA A 98 -11.80 -14.38 13.15
N ARG A 99 -11.42 -15.63 12.85
CA ARG A 99 -12.36 -16.74 12.68
C ARG A 99 -12.70 -17.35 14.04
#